data_AF-A0A8D8AT66-F1
#
_entry.id   AF-A0A8D8AT66-F1
#
_cell.length_a   1.000
_cell.length_b   1.000
_cell.length_c   1.000
_cell.angle_alpha   90.00
_cell.angle_beta   90.00
_cell.angle_gamma   90.00
#
_symmetry.space_group_name_H-M   'P 1'
#
loop_
_entity.id
_entity.type
_entity.pdbx_description
1 polymer ?
#
loop_
_entity_poly.entity_id
_entity_poly.type
_entity_poly.pdbx_seq_one_letter_code
_entity_poly.pdbx_strand_id
1 'polypeptide(L)'
;SFKKMEISGYFLPRCKVHTFPQIPEVASTFLHPGEIQILEDLIRIANQYKELKKFVQHYGTQSAGLIKPKQQKPSEEPLPQGLYLQALADGLDLAVKPYRDLIVQLEANYLKRPNLSLIFIYHQVSQYQSLFGFLLRLVSGVVTQRIHGCALLQYLQQHCLHGDERNYQAVKLIQNSVYAIFIKQLFGWLLHGKFVDQFGEFFIQHVDNTRSSPSAAGTPSVSVNSFSDNASINTELWRYEIRREILPYYFPASWAEKVLFIGQTVLMLNCDPRDSAEKRMIGGGERKVACEKRFATVKESLWGEQEYEFFKKFHQLQMDENLNIAKFEHIVDEIKVRVTEQMSEIAIKEADLVKQLKLIKDYYLL
;
A
#
# COMPACT_ATOMS: atom_id res chain seq x y z
N SER A 1 25.65 -53.03 -31.29
CA SER A 1 26.64 -51.93 -31.19
C SER A 1 25.88 -50.62 -31.09
N PHE A 2 25.73 -49.96 -29.93
CA PHE A 2 26.76 -49.25 -29.16
C PHE A 2 27.57 -48.23 -29.99
N LYS A 3 27.24 -46.94 -29.89
CA LYS A 3 28.03 -45.84 -29.27
C LYS A 3 27.42 -44.49 -29.69
N LYS A 4 26.98 -43.59 -28.79
CA LYS A 4 27.64 -42.83 -27.70
C LYS A 4 28.50 -41.64 -28.20
N MET A 5 28.02 -40.41 -27.97
CA MET A 5 28.74 -39.26 -27.37
C MET A 5 27.77 -38.05 -27.34
N GLU A 6 27.27 -37.54 -26.20
CA GLU A 6 27.94 -36.70 -25.17
C GLU A 6 28.37 -35.32 -25.72
N ILE A 7 28.20 -34.12 -25.12
CA ILE A 7 27.81 -33.53 -23.81
C ILE A 7 27.54 -32.03 -24.10
N SER A 8 26.56 -31.34 -23.49
CA SER A 8 26.75 -30.32 -22.42
C SER A 8 25.43 -29.52 -22.30
N GLY A 9 24.82 -29.19 -21.16
CA GLY A 9 25.30 -29.18 -19.79
C GLY A 9 24.86 -27.87 -19.10
N TYR A 10 23.56 -27.70 -18.79
CA TYR A 10 23.09 -26.70 -17.82
C TYR A 10 21.96 -27.30 -16.97
N PHE A 11 22.36 -28.13 -16.01
CA PHE A 11 21.52 -28.54 -14.90
C PHE A 11 21.41 -27.36 -13.93
N LEU A 12 20.20 -26.83 -13.76
CA LEU A 12 19.87 -25.95 -12.65
C LEU A 12 20.12 -26.68 -11.32
N PRO A 13 20.75 -26.02 -10.33
CA PRO A 13 21.20 -26.66 -9.12
C PRO A 13 19.98 -27.11 -8.30
N ARG A 14 19.95 -28.42 -8.00
CA ARG A 14 19.11 -29.02 -6.96
C ARG A 14 19.10 -28.12 -5.73
N CYS A 15 17.93 -27.57 -5.40
CA CYS A 15 17.68 -26.94 -4.12
C CYS A 15 18.14 -27.91 -3.02
N LYS A 16 19.11 -27.45 -2.23
CA LYS A 16 19.64 -28.16 -1.07
C LYS A 16 18.45 -28.52 -0.18
N VAL A 17 18.24 -29.82 -0.02
CA VAL A 17 17.36 -30.40 0.99
C VAL A 17 17.95 -29.97 2.32
N HIS A 18 17.44 -28.87 2.87
CA HIS A 18 17.70 -28.51 4.25
C HIS A 18 17.08 -29.61 5.10
N THR A 19 17.96 -30.42 5.68
CA THR A 19 17.72 -31.38 6.75
C THR A 19 16.81 -30.77 7.84
N PHE A 20 16.06 -31.64 8.53
CA PHE A 20 15.34 -31.49 9.81
C PHE A 20 13.80 -31.45 9.79
N PRO A 21 13.11 -32.08 10.77
CA PRO A 21 13.48 -33.26 11.55
C PRO A 21 12.92 -34.53 10.88
N GLN A 22 13.75 -35.55 10.71
CA GLN A 22 13.25 -36.89 10.42
C GLN A 22 12.38 -37.33 11.59
N ILE A 23 11.21 -37.92 11.29
CA ILE A 23 10.35 -38.55 12.29
C ILE A 23 11.26 -39.50 13.10
N PRO A 24 11.32 -39.37 14.43
CA PRO A 24 12.22 -40.18 15.23
C PRO A 24 11.95 -41.66 14.95
N GLU A 25 13.03 -42.42 14.74
CA GLU A 25 13.10 -43.85 14.40
C GLU A 25 12.28 -44.76 15.35
N VAL A 26 11.85 -44.22 16.48
CA VAL A 26 10.95 -44.84 17.47
C VAL A 26 9.49 -44.91 16.98
N ALA A 27 9.05 -43.97 16.14
CA ALA A 27 7.70 -43.92 15.62
C ALA A 27 7.47 -44.99 14.52
N SER A 28 8.51 -45.35 13.77
CA SER A 28 8.45 -46.42 12.76
C SER A 28 8.23 -47.83 13.32
N THR A 29 8.40 -48.02 14.63
CA THR A 29 8.17 -49.32 15.30
C THR A 29 6.73 -49.48 15.78
N PHE A 30 5.98 -48.39 15.94
CA PHE A 30 4.63 -48.38 16.51
C PHE A 30 3.55 -47.86 15.56
N LEU A 31 3.92 -47.20 14.47
CA LEU A 31 2.99 -46.60 13.51
C LEU A 31 2.97 -47.37 12.19
N HIS A 32 1.79 -47.51 11.63
CA HIS A 32 1.61 -48.08 10.31
C HIS A 32 2.24 -47.17 9.23
N PRO A 33 2.82 -47.70 8.13
CA PRO A 33 3.43 -46.88 7.07
C PRO A 33 2.52 -45.76 6.53
N GLY A 34 1.20 -45.99 6.49
CA GLY A 34 0.22 -44.97 6.12
C GLY A 34 0.05 -43.83 7.13
N GLU A 35 0.24 -44.10 8.43
CA GLU A 35 0.21 -43.08 9.49
C GLU A 35 1.47 -42.22 9.45
N ILE A 36 2.62 -42.80 9.11
CA ILE A 36 3.87 -42.08 8.87
C ILE A 36 3.69 -41.09 7.73
N GLN A 37 3.09 -41.52 6.61
CA GLN A 37 2.82 -40.64 5.47
C GLN A 37 1.87 -39.48 5.83
N ILE A 38 0.82 -39.76 6.63
CA ILE A 38 -0.08 -38.71 7.15
C ILE A 38 0.68 -37.70 8.02
N LEU A 39 1.61 -38.17 8.87
CA LEU A 39 2.44 -37.28 9.69
C LEU A 39 3.37 -36.41 8.84
N GLU A 40 3.97 -36.97 7.78
CA GLU A 40 4.81 -36.21 6.85
C GLU A 40 4.02 -35.09 6.16
N ASP A 41 2.79 -35.39 5.70
CA ASP A 41 1.92 -34.39 5.08
C ASP A 41 1.48 -33.32 6.08
N LEU A 42 1.18 -33.69 7.33
CA LEU A 42 0.89 -32.72 8.40
C LEU A 42 2.10 -31.82 8.69
N ILE A 43 3.30 -32.38 8.76
CA ILE A 43 4.55 -31.61 8.94
C ILE A 43 4.75 -30.65 7.76
N ARG A 44 4.45 -31.08 6.53
CA ARG A 44 4.54 -30.22 5.35
C ARG A 44 3.59 -29.02 5.45
N ILE A 45 2.33 -29.23 5.85
CA ILE A 45 1.35 -28.16 6.05
C ILE A 45 1.81 -27.21 7.18
N ALA A 46 2.31 -27.76 8.29
CA ALA A 46 2.85 -26.98 9.39
C ALA A 46 4.07 -26.13 8.98
N ASN A 47 4.94 -26.67 8.12
CA ASN A 47 6.08 -25.95 7.56
C ASN A 47 5.63 -24.80 6.64
N GLN A 48 4.62 -25.03 5.79
CA GLN A 48 4.05 -23.96 4.97
C GLN A 48 3.49 -22.83 5.82
N TYR A 49 2.76 -23.16 6.89
CA TYR A 49 2.28 -22.18 7.85
C TYR A 49 3.42 -21.46 8.58
N LYS A 50 4.49 -22.17 8.95
CA LYS A 50 5.68 -21.57 9.60
C LYS A 50 6.34 -20.51 8.72
N GLU A 51 6.46 -20.75 7.42
CA GLU A 51 7.01 -19.77 6.47
C GLU A 51 6.09 -18.54 6.34
N LEU A 52 4.78 -18.74 6.23
CA LEU A 52 3.81 -17.62 6.24
C LEU A 52 3.92 -16.81 7.55
N LYS A 53 4.03 -17.48 8.70
CA LYS A 53 4.18 -16.82 10.00
C LYS A 53 5.49 -16.03 10.10
N LYS A 54 6.61 -16.54 9.58
CA LYS A 54 7.88 -15.80 9.52
C LYS A 54 7.74 -14.53 8.69
N PHE A 55 7.07 -14.62 7.54
CA PHE A 55 6.81 -13.45 6.70
C PHE A 55 5.97 -12.40 7.43
N VAL A 56 4.85 -12.81 8.05
CA VAL A 56 3.99 -11.91 8.86
C VAL A 56 4.77 -11.28 10.01
N GLN A 57 5.65 -12.03 10.68
CA GLN A 57 6.48 -11.49 11.77
C GLN A 57 7.53 -10.50 11.27
N HIS A 58 8.07 -10.70 10.07
CA HIS A 58 9.09 -9.81 9.53
C HIS A 58 8.51 -8.48 9.03
N TYR A 59 7.33 -8.51 8.42
CA TYR A 59 6.72 -7.35 7.75
C TYR A 59 5.46 -6.80 8.43
N GLY A 60 4.94 -7.46 9.46
CA GLY A 60 3.74 -7.05 10.19
C GLY A 60 3.94 -5.84 11.11
N THR A 61 2.83 -5.24 11.50
CA THR A 61 2.75 -4.03 12.34
C THR A 61 3.51 -4.13 13.67
N GLN A 62 3.65 -5.33 14.25
CA GLN A 62 4.38 -5.54 15.51
C GLN A 62 5.90 -5.35 15.40
N SER A 63 6.47 -5.42 14.20
CA SER A 63 7.91 -5.23 13.97
C SER A 63 8.28 -3.78 13.62
N ALA A 64 7.28 -2.95 13.28
CA ALA A 64 7.47 -1.56 12.87
C ALA A 64 7.96 -0.64 14.00
N GLY A 65 7.86 -1.07 15.27
CA GLY A 65 8.27 -0.26 16.44
C GLY A 65 9.54 -0.72 17.16
N LEU A 66 10.06 -1.93 16.91
CA LEU A 66 11.08 -2.53 17.79
C LEU A 66 12.28 -3.19 17.10
N ILE A 67 12.36 -3.18 15.77
CA ILE A 67 13.51 -3.78 15.08
C ILE A 67 14.22 -2.70 14.27
N LYS A 68 15.20 -2.04 14.92
CA LYS A 68 16.39 -1.57 14.21
C LYS A 68 16.89 -2.74 13.35
N PRO A 69 17.28 -2.53 12.08
CA PRO A 69 17.67 -3.61 11.18
C PRO A 69 18.79 -4.43 11.84
N LYS A 70 18.43 -5.59 12.40
CA LYS A 70 19.41 -6.57 12.84
C LYS A 70 20.03 -7.11 11.56
N GLN A 71 21.25 -6.66 11.30
CA GLN A 71 22.19 -7.24 10.38
C GLN A 71 22.05 -8.77 10.37
N GLN A 72 21.61 -9.35 9.25
CA GLN A 72 21.86 -10.75 8.94
C GLN A 72 21.72 -11.05 7.43
N LYS A 73 22.87 -11.49 6.88
CA LYS A 73 23.21 -12.06 5.56
C LYS A 73 23.18 -11.16 4.30
N PRO A 74 24.34 -11.00 3.61
CA PRO A 74 24.54 -10.09 2.47
C PRO A 74 24.22 -10.73 1.10
N SER A 75 23.00 -11.26 0.90
CA SER A 75 22.62 -11.74 -0.44
C SER A 75 21.17 -11.52 -0.87
N GLU A 76 20.30 -11.00 -0.01
CA GLU A 76 18.96 -10.58 -0.39
C GLU A 76 18.67 -9.27 0.32
N GLU A 77 18.73 -8.14 -0.41
CA GLU A 77 18.36 -6.84 0.14
C GLU A 77 16.95 -6.95 0.73
N PRO A 78 16.65 -6.43 1.93
CA PRO A 78 15.28 -6.50 2.47
C PRO A 78 14.31 -5.73 1.56
N LEU A 79 13.06 -6.20 1.45
CA LEU A 79 12.04 -5.42 0.75
C LEU A 79 11.92 -4.03 1.40
N PRO A 80 11.68 -2.97 0.61
CA PRO A 80 11.41 -1.65 1.17
C PRO A 80 10.24 -1.77 2.15
N GLN A 81 10.43 -1.28 3.38
CA GLN A 81 9.35 -1.20 4.35
C GLN A 81 8.28 -0.25 3.82
N GLY A 82 7.02 -0.60 4.04
CA GLY A 82 5.90 0.12 3.48
C GLY A 82 4.60 -0.17 4.23
N LEU A 83 3.72 0.82 4.27
CA LEU A 83 2.39 0.69 4.86
C LEU A 83 1.58 -0.37 4.12
N TYR A 84 1.69 -0.45 2.79
CA TYR A 84 0.96 -1.43 1.98
C TYR A 84 1.43 -2.87 2.27
N LEU A 85 2.74 -3.04 2.46
CA LEU A 85 3.33 -4.32 2.83
C LEU A 85 2.94 -4.75 4.26
N GLN A 86 2.81 -3.80 5.18
CA GLN A 86 2.29 -4.05 6.53
C GLN A 86 0.82 -4.49 6.48
N ALA A 87 -0.03 -3.79 5.72
CA ALA A 87 -1.41 -4.22 5.52
C ALA A 87 -1.49 -5.62 4.92
N LEU A 88 -0.63 -5.95 3.94
CA LEU A 88 -0.58 -7.29 3.36
C LEU A 88 -0.28 -8.34 4.43
N ALA A 89 0.68 -8.08 5.31
CA ALA A 89 1.03 -8.98 6.40
C ALA A 89 -0.12 -9.12 7.41
N ASP A 90 -0.82 -8.04 7.74
CA ASP A 90 -1.99 -8.06 8.63
C ASP A 90 -3.18 -8.80 7.99
N GLY A 91 -3.43 -8.59 6.69
CA GLY A 91 -4.41 -9.31 5.89
C GLY A 91 -4.09 -10.80 5.77
N LEU A 92 -2.80 -11.15 5.65
CA LEU A 92 -2.35 -12.53 5.64
C LEU A 92 -2.55 -13.20 7.01
N ASP A 93 -2.29 -12.48 8.12
CA ASP A 93 -2.60 -12.99 9.46
C ASP A 93 -4.10 -13.29 9.59
N LEU A 94 -4.97 -12.37 9.13
CA LEU A 94 -6.42 -12.55 9.08
C LEU A 94 -6.85 -13.78 8.27
N ALA A 95 -6.29 -13.97 7.08
CA ALA A 95 -6.61 -15.12 6.22
C ALA A 95 -6.23 -16.47 6.86
N VAL A 96 -5.24 -16.48 7.75
CA VAL A 96 -4.78 -17.69 8.44
C VAL A 96 -5.47 -17.90 9.80
N LYS A 97 -6.24 -16.94 10.32
CA LYS A 97 -7.00 -17.08 11.58
C LYS A 97 -7.92 -18.30 11.62
N PRO A 98 -8.72 -18.61 10.57
CA PRO A 98 -9.60 -19.78 10.59
C PRO A 98 -8.85 -21.10 10.83
N TYR A 99 -7.61 -21.21 10.36
CA TYR A 99 -6.77 -22.38 10.65
C TYR A 99 -6.36 -22.42 12.13
N ARG A 100 -6.01 -21.28 12.74
CA ARG A 100 -5.68 -21.22 14.18
C ARG A 100 -6.89 -21.62 15.03
N ASP A 101 -8.06 -21.12 14.67
CA ASP A 101 -9.31 -21.44 15.37
C ASP A 101 -9.66 -22.92 15.22
N LEU A 102 -9.43 -23.52 14.05
CA LEU A 102 -9.56 -24.96 13.85
C LEU A 102 -8.62 -25.75 14.77
N ILE A 103 -7.35 -25.35 14.90
CA ILE A 103 -6.40 -26.05 15.79
C ILE A 103 -6.85 -25.97 17.25
N VAL A 104 -7.35 -24.82 17.71
CA VAL A 104 -7.90 -24.65 19.06
C VAL A 104 -9.14 -25.54 19.26
N GLN A 105 -10.01 -25.63 18.26
CA GLN A 105 -11.16 -26.53 18.29
C GLN A 105 -10.74 -28.00 18.34
N LEU A 106 -9.72 -28.39 17.57
CA LEU A 106 -9.17 -29.75 17.59
C LEU A 106 -8.57 -30.10 18.95
N GLU A 107 -7.85 -29.18 19.58
CA GLU A 107 -7.33 -29.33 20.94
C GLU A 107 -8.46 -29.53 21.96
N ALA A 108 -9.49 -28.68 21.91
CA ALA A 108 -10.65 -28.80 22.79
C ALA A 108 -11.42 -30.11 22.58
N ASN A 109 -11.52 -30.58 21.33
CA ASN A 109 -12.13 -31.86 21.01
C ASN A 109 -11.31 -33.05 21.53
N TYR A 110 -9.98 -32.96 21.48
CA TYR A 110 -9.07 -33.98 22.02
C TYR A 110 -9.17 -34.08 23.54
N LEU A 111 -9.24 -32.94 24.24
CA LEU A 111 -9.44 -32.90 25.70
C LEU A 111 -10.78 -33.51 26.12
N LYS A 112 -11.83 -33.37 25.32
CA LYS A 112 -13.15 -33.97 25.57
C LYS A 112 -13.23 -35.45 25.22
N ARG A 113 -12.55 -35.85 24.15
CA ARG A 113 -12.56 -37.22 23.60
C ARG A 113 -11.12 -37.64 23.28
N PRO A 114 -10.43 -38.35 24.19
CA PRO A 114 -9.04 -38.76 24.01
C PRO A 114 -8.84 -39.84 22.92
N ASN A 115 -9.92 -40.29 22.26
CA ASN A 115 -9.90 -41.31 21.21
C ASN A 115 -10.00 -40.73 19.78
N LEU A 116 -9.63 -39.47 19.56
CA LEU A 116 -9.56 -38.90 18.22
C LEU A 116 -8.45 -39.56 17.39
N SER A 117 -8.82 -40.11 16.24
CA SER A 117 -7.87 -40.72 15.31
C SER A 117 -7.08 -39.67 14.53
N LEU A 118 -5.82 -39.98 14.22
CA LEU A 118 -4.93 -39.16 13.39
C LEU A 118 -5.55 -38.80 12.04
N ILE A 119 -6.33 -39.71 11.44
CA ILE A 119 -6.99 -39.47 10.15
C ILE A 119 -8.03 -38.33 10.22
N PHE A 120 -8.70 -38.18 11.37
CA PHE A 120 -9.67 -37.12 11.58
C PHE A 120 -8.98 -35.75 11.59
N ILE A 121 -7.84 -35.65 12.28
CA ILE A 121 -7.01 -34.43 12.29
C ILE A 121 -6.51 -34.13 10.88
N TYR A 122 -6.03 -35.14 10.16
CA TYR A 122 -5.56 -34.99 8.79
C TYR A 122 -6.65 -34.49 7.83
N HIS A 123 -7.86 -35.05 7.90
CA HIS A 123 -8.98 -34.60 7.07
C HIS A 123 -9.31 -33.11 7.32
N GLN A 124 -9.31 -32.67 8.58
CA GLN A 124 -9.58 -31.28 8.92
C GLN A 124 -8.43 -30.32 8.54
N VAL A 125 -7.18 -30.76 8.57
CA VAL A 125 -6.02 -29.91 8.28
C VAL A 125 -5.67 -29.87 6.79
N SER A 126 -5.83 -30.98 6.08
CA SER A 126 -5.54 -31.11 4.64
C SER A 126 -6.32 -30.13 3.77
N GLN A 127 -7.50 -29.70 4.21
CA GLN A 127 -8.33 -28.71 3.53
C GLN A 127 -7.65 -27.32 3.41
N TYR A 128 -6.61 -27.03 4.21
CA TYR A 128 -5.82 -25.78 4.16
C TYR A 128 -4.54 -25.90 3.34
N GLN A 129 -4.19 -27.10 2.86
CA GLN A 129 -2.96 -27.33 2.09
C GLN A 129 -2.95 -26.55 0.76
N SER A 130 -4.08 -26.53 0.06
CA SER A 130 -4.24 -25.74 -1.18
C SER A 130 -4.10 -24.24 -0.90
N LEU A 131 -4.73 -23.77 0.18
CA LEU A 131 -4.70 -22.37 0.60
C LEU A 131 -3.30 -21.90 0.94
N PHE A 132 -2.56 -22.62 1.79
CA PHE A 132 -1.20 -22.22 2.16
C PHE A 132 -0.23 -22.32 0.99
N GLY A 133 -0.36 -23.34 0.13
CA GLY A 133 0.42 -23.44 -1.09
C GLY A 133 0.14 -22.30 -2.06
N PHE A 134 -1.08 -21.78 -2.10
CA PHE A 134 -1.43 -20.59 -2.86
C PHE A 134 -0.88 -19.30 -2.22
N LEU A 135 -1.11 -19.07 -0.93
CA LEU A 135 -0.64 -17.89 -0.21
C LEU A 135 0.89 -17.77 -0.24
N LEU A 136 1.62 -18.88 -0.13
CA LEU A 136 3.08 -18.88 -0.25
C LEU A 136 3.55 -18.49 -1.64
N ARG A 137 2.85 -18.91 -2.70
CA ARG A 137 3.16 -18.46 -4.07
C ARG A 137 2.88 -16.98 -4.23
N LEU A 138 1.77 -16.49 -3.67
CA LEU A 138 1.42 -15.07 -3.68
C LEU A 138 2.51 -14.24 -3.00
N VAL A 139 2.91 -14.59 -1.78
CA VAL A 139 3.98 -13.93 -1.01
C VAL A 139 5.32 -14.03 -1.73
N SER A 140 5.68 -15.20 -2.25
CA SER A 140 6.92 -15.39 -3.00
C SER A 140 6.97 -14.51 -4.24
N GLY A 141 5.84 -14.34 -4.94
CA GLY A 141 5.73 -13.44 -6.09
C GLY A 141 5.95 -11.97 -5.70
N VAL A 142 5.37 -11.52 -4.58
CA VAL A 142 5.62 -10.16 -4.04
C VAL A 142 7.10 -9.95 -3.73
N VAL A 143 7.76 -10.92 -3.09
CA VAL A 143 9.18 -10.85 -2.75
C VAL A 143 10.07 -10.88 -3.99
N THR A 144 9.78 -11.76 -4.95
CA THR A 144 10.59 -11.93 -6.16
C THR A 144 10.48 -10.73 -7.09
N GLN A 145 9.29 -10.17 -7.25
CA GLN A 145 9.03 -9.01 -8.10
C GLN A 145 9.32 -7.67 -7.42
N ARG A 146 9.66 -7.67 -6.12
CA ARG A 146 9.95 -6.45 -5.33
C ARG A 146 8.84 -5.42 -5.41
N ILE A 147 7.59 -5.88 -5.35
CA ILE A 147 6.41 -5.03 -5.51
C ILE A 147 6.30 -4.08 -4.33
N HIS A 148 6.12 -2.79 -4.62
CA HIS A 148 6.07 -1.72 -3.61
C HIS A 148 4.86 -0.82 -3.80
N GLY A 149 4.26 -0.36 -2.70
CA GLY A 149 3.15 0.60 -2.69
C GLY A 149 1.90 0.16 -3.45
N CYS A 150 1.28 1.07 -4.22
CA CYS A 150 0.04 0.79 -4.93
C CYS A 150 0.17 -0.30 -6.02
N ALA A 151 1.37 -0.64 -6.49
CA ALA A 151 1.58 -1.77 -7.40
C ALA A 151 1.13 -3.11 -6.78
N LEU A 152 1.12 -3.20 -5.44
CA LEU A 152 0.61 -4.35 -4.71
C LEU A 152 -0.89 -4.56 -4.93
N LEU A 153 -1.66 -3.48 -5.06
CA LEU A 153 -3.10 -3.56 -5.34
C LEU A 153 -3.36 -4.19 -6.71
N GLN A 154 -2.57 -3.80 -7.71
CA GLN A 154 -2.63 -4.38 -9.05
C GLN A 154 -2.29 -5.87 -9.03
N TYR A 155 -1.22 -6.26 -8.35
CA TYR A 155 -0.81 -7.65 -8.25
C TYR A 155 -1.89 -8.51 -7.56
N LEU A 156 -2.45 -8.03 -6.44
CA LEU A 156 -3.53 -8.73 -5.74
C LEU A 156 -4.79 -8.85 -6.62
N GLN A 157 -5.14 -7.81 -7.38
CA GLN A 157 -6.29 -7.86 -8.28
C GLN A 157 -6.11 -8.88 -9.41
N GLN A 158 -4.90 -9.00 -9.97
CA GLN A 158 -4.59 -10.00 -10.99
C GLN A 158 -4.72 -11.44 -10.46
N HIS A 159 -4.40 -11.63 -9.18
CA HIS A 159 -4.52 -12.91 -8.48
C HIS A 159 -5.82 -13.05 -7.68
N CYS A 160 -6.84 -12.24 -7.95
CA CYS A 160 -8.12 -12.33 -7.23
C CYS A 160 -9.00 -13.44 -7.83
N LEU A 161 -9.02 -13.61 -9.16
CA LEU A 161 -9.89 -14.58 -9.82
C LEU A 161 -9.37 -16.02 -9.64
N HIS A 162 -9.98 -16.75 -8.71
CA HIS A 162 -9.69 -18.16 -8.45
C HIS A 162 -10.96 -19.00 -8.47
N GLY A 163 -10.87 -20.22 -9.02
CA GLY A 163 -11.99 -21.17 -9.04
C GLY A 163 -12.26 -21.86 -7.69
N ASP A 164 -11.35 -21.74 -6.73
CA ASP A 164 -11.55 -22.20 -5.36
C ASP A 164 -11.99 -21.02 -4.49
N GLU A 165 -13.23 -21.10 -3.99
CA GLU A 165 -13.88 -20.08 -3.19
C GLU A 165 -13.06 -19.68 -1.94
N ARG A 166 -12.33 -20.63 -1.34
CA ARG A 166 -11.50 -20.33 -0.15
C ARG A 166 -10.30 -19.45 -0.48
N ASN A 167 -9.67 -19.71 -1.63
CA ASN A 167 -8.56 -18.89 -2.09
C ASN A 167 -9.06 -17.51 -2.48
N TYR A 168 -10.21 -17.43 -3.15
CA TYR A 168 -10.87 -16.17 -3.48
C TYR A 168 -11.16 -15.32 -2.24
N GLN A 169 -11.80 -15.90 -1.22
CA GLN A 169 -12.09 -15.19 0.04
C GLN A 169 -10.81 -14.75 0.76
N ALA A 170 -9.76 -15.58 0.78
CA ALA A 170 -8.49 -15.22 1.39
C ALA A 170 -7.82 -14.04 0.68
N VAL A 171 -7.77 -14.04 -0.67
CA VAL A 171 -7.23 -12.90 -1.44
C VAL A 171 -8.05 -11.65 -1.21
N LYS A 172 -9.38 -11.75 -1.17
CA LYS A 172 -10.26 -10.62 -0.87
C LYS A 172 -10.00 -10.00 0.50
N LEU A 173 -9.85 -10.82 1.54
CA LEU A 173 -9.52 -10.33 2.89
C LEU A 173 -8.20 -9.57 2.90
N ILE A 174 -7.18 -10.14 2.23
CA ILE A 174 -5.87 -9.50 2.06
C ILE A 174 -6.03 -8.19 1.28
N GLN A 175 -6.77 -8.20 0.18
CA GLN A 175 -6.98 -7.05 -0.67
C GLN A 175 -7.70 -5.91 0.05
N ASN A 176 -8.71 -6.21 0.86
CA ASN A 176 -9.44 -5.23 1.68
C ASN A 176 -8.53 -4.54 2.70
N SER A 177 -7.61 -5.29 3.31
CA SER A 177 -6.64 -4.70 4.25
C SER A 177 -5.72 -3.69 3.56
N VAL A 178 -5.28 -3.98 2.33
CA VAL A 178 -4.43 -3.07 1.54
C VAL A 178 -5.23 -1.89 1.00
N TYR A 179 -6.47 -2.10 0.54
CA TYR A 179 -7.36 -1.02 0.12
C TYR A 179 -7.70 -0.06 1.24
N ALA A 180 -7.81 -0.52 2.49
CA ALA A 180 -8.04 0.37 3.62
C ALA A 180 -6.95 1.47 3.73
N ILE A 181 -5.69 1.10 3.48
CA ILE A 181 -4.58 2.07 3.47
C ILE A 181 -4.68 3.00 2.26
N PHE A 182 -4.96 2.45 1.08
CA PHE A 182 -5.16 3.24 -0.14
C PHE A 182 -6.27 4.28 0.03
N ILE A 183 -7.44 3.87 0.52
CA ILE A 183 -8.58 4.75 0.75
C ILE A 183 -8.23 5.82 1.79
N LYS A 184 -7.52 5.47 2.86
CA LYS A 184 -7.08 6.44 3.88
C LYS A 184 -6.14 7.50 3.30
N GLN A 185 -5.19 7.09 2.47
CA GLN A 185 -4.26 8.02 1.80
C GLN A 185 -4.99 8.90 0.77
N LEU A 186 -5.88 8.30 -0.05
CA LEU A 186 -6.70 9.01 -1.02
C LEU A 186 -7.61 10.03 -0.35
N PHE A 187 -8.30 9.64 0.73
CA PHE A 187 -9.15 10.52 1.53
C PHE A 187 -8.36 11.68 2.13
N GLY A 188 -7.20 11.40 2.74
CA GLY A 188 -6.33 12.42 3.32
C GLY A 188 -5.82 13.43 2.27
N TRP A 189 -5.51 12.97 1.07
CA TRP A 189 -5.12 13.82 -0.04
C TRP A 189 -6.28 14.68 -0.55
N LEU A 190 -7.43 14.06 -0.85
CA LEU A 190 -8.58 14.73 -1.46
C LEU A 190 -9.22 15.78 -0.54
N LEU A 191 -9.35 15.50 0.76
CA LEU A 191 -10.09 16.40 1.67
C LEU A 191 -9.17 17.33 2.47
N HIS A 192 -7.93 16.94 2.72
CA HIS A 192 -7.03 17.72 3.57
C HIS A 192 -5.82 18.29 2.83
N GLY A 193 -5.55 17.85 1.59
CA GLY A 193 -4.30 18.17 0.91
C GLY A 193 -3.07 17.70 1.70
N LYS A 194 -3.24 16.78 2.65
CA LYS A 194 -2.16 16.29 3.52
C LYS A 194 -1.57 15.03 2.89
N PHE A 195 -0.39 15.18 2.33
CA PHE A 195 0.40 14.08 1.80
C PHE A 195 1.38 13.58 2.86
N VAL A 196 1.15 12.37 3.39
CA VAL A 196 2.08 11.70 4.32
C VAL A 196 2.52 10.39 3.68
N ASP A 197 3.50 10.46 2.80
CA ASP A 197 4.07 9.30 2.13
C ASP A 197 5.56 9.15 2.48
N GLN A 198 5.83 8.56 3.64
CA GLN A 198 7.19 8.36 4.14
C GLN A 198 7.99 7.34 3.31
N PHE A 199 7.29 6.45 2.60
CA PHE A 199 7.88 5.32 1.89
C PHE A 199 7.77 5.44 0.36
N GLY A 200 7.20 6.54 -0.15
CA GLY A 200 7.01 6.73 -1.57
C GLY A 200 6.14 5.62 -2.18
N GLU A 201 5.03 5.27 -1.54
CA GLU A 201 4.13 4.18 -1.93
C GLU A 201 2.92 4.62 -2.73
N PHE A 202 2.54 5.90 -2.62
CA PHE A 202 1.36 6.43 -3.30
C PHE A 202 1.70 6.84 -4.74
N PHE A 203 0.70 6.83 -5.62
CA PHE A 203 0.88 7.18 -7.03
C PHE A 203 1.10 8.68 -7.27
N ILE A 204 0.85 9.53 -6.27
CA ILE A 204 1.23 10.95 -6.29
C ILE A 204 2.55 11.07 -5.52
N GLN A 205 3.55 11.75 -6.10
CA GLN A 205 4.86 11.97 -5.47
C GLN A 205 5.19 13.46 -5.45
N HIS A 206 5.82 13.90 -4.35
CA HIS A 206 6.46 15.20 -4.28
C HIS A 206 7.87 15.15 -4.90
N VAL A 207 8.11 16.00 -5.90
CA VAL A 207 9.38 16.22 -6.58
C VAL A 207 10.23 17.14 -5.69
N ASP A 208 11.00 16.51 -4.79
CA ASP A 208 12.12 17.18 -4.17
C ASP A 208 13.28 17.26 -5.18
N ASN A 209 13.72 18.49 -5.50
CA ASN A 209 14.82 18.74 -6.44
C ASN A 209 16.20 18.31 -5.88
N THR A 210 16.21 17.36 -4.92
CA THR A 210 17.38 16.75 -4.31
C THR A 210 17.80 15.47 -5.04
N ARG A 211 17.60 15.40 -6.35
CA ARG A 211 18.48 14.61 -7.23
C ARG A 211 19.71 15.45 -7.59
N SER A 212 20.43 15.92 -6.57
CA SER A 212 21.83 16.29 -6.69
C SER A 212 22.65 15.29 -5.89
N SER A 213 23.18 14.30 -6.60
CA SER A 213 24.40 13.61 -6.22
C SER A 213 25.20 13.34 -7.49
N PRO A 214 26.53 13.45 -7.41
CA PRO A 214 27.32 14.10 -8.44
C PRO A 214 27.92 13.09 -9.42
N SER A 215 27.90 13.41 -10.71
CA SER A 215 28.94 12.93 -11.61
C SER A 215 29.13 13.91 -12.76
N ALA A 216 30.40 14.14 -13.04
CA ALA A 216 30.92 15.22 -13.84
C ALA A 216 30.56 15.12 -15.33
N ALA A 217 30.22 16.25 -15.95
CA ALA A 217 30.94 16.83 -17.11
C ALA A 217 30.10 17.94 -17.76
N GLY A 218 30.50 19.19 -17.52
CA GLY A 218 30.52 20.30 -18.47
C GLY A 218 29.27 20.64 -19.29
N THR A 219 28.50 21.62 -18.82
CA THR A 219 28.07 22.79 -19.63
C THR A 219 27.46 23.87 -18.73
N PRO A 220 27.93 25.14 -18.74
CA PRO A 220 27.35 26.20 -17.95
C PRO A 220 26.23 26.89 -18.75
N SER A 221 24.98 26.44 -18.61
CA SER A 221 23.83 27.18 -19.12
C SER A 221 23.35 28.17 -18.05
N VAL A 222 23.87 29.40 -18.18
CA VAL A 222 23.29 30.68 -17.77
C VAL A 222 22.27 30.62 -16.63
N SER A 223 22.78 30.91 -15.44
CA SER A 223 22.02 31.42 -14.29
C SER A 223 21.28 32.71 -14.68
N VAL A 224 19.97 32.62 -14.89
CA VAL A 224 19.09 33.78 -14.98
C VAL A 224 18.30 33.91 -13.68
N ASN A 225 18.80 34.83 -12.87
CA ASN A 225 18.08 35.69 -11.92
C ASN A 225 17.13 35.05 -10.89
N SER A 226 17.61 35.08 -9.64
CA SER A 226 16.81 35.31 -8.45
C SER A 226 15.85 36.48 -8.65
N PHE A 227 14.57 36.19 -8.85
CA PHE A 227 13.49 37.13 -8.59
C PHE A 227 12.35 36.45 -7.82
N SER A 228 12.01 37.10 -6.71
CA SER A 228 10.69 37.15 -6.10
C SER A 228 10.25 35.97 -5.23
N ASP A 229 10.22 36.26 -3.93
CA ASP A 229 9.69 35.46 -2.83
C ASP A 229 8.20 35.04 -2.94
N ASN A 230 7.48 35.48 -3.99
CA ASN A 230 6.15 34.97 -4.35
C ASN A 230 6.18 33.64 -5.10
N ALA A 231 7.38 33.17 -5.48
CA ALA A 231 7.55 31.91 -6.20
C ALA A 231 7.39 30.68 -5.30
N SER A 232 7.52 30.74 -3.97
CA SER A 232 7.62 29.53 -3.14
C SER A 232 6.35 28.66 -3.13
N ILE A 233 5.15 29.26 -3.12
CA ILE A 233 3.87 28.53 -3.11
C ILE A 233 3.54 27.95 -4.49
N ASN A 234 3.80 28.74 -5.55
CA ASN A 234 3.78 28.24 -6.93
C ASN A 234 4.85 27.17 -7.17
N THR A 235 5.97 27.19 -6.44
CA THR A 235 6.97 26.14 -6.56
C THR A 235 6.52 24.88 -5.82
N GLU A 236 5.86 24.97 -4.66
CA GLU A 236 5.37 23.80 -3.90
C GLU A 236 4.16 23.09 -4.55
N LEU A 237 3.23 23.83 -5.15
CA LEU A 237 2.04 23.26 -5.81
C LEU A 237 2.38 22.41 -7.04
N TRP A 238 3.41 22.82 -7.78
CA TRP A 238 3.84 22.21 -9.05
C TRP A 238 4.86 21.09 -8.83
N ARG A 239 5.17 20.75 -7.58
CA ARG A 239 6.06 19.65 -7.22
C ARG A 239 5.32 18.32 -7.10
N TYR A 240 4.01 18.26 -7.23
CA TYR A 240 3.29 16.99 -7.19
C TYR A 240 3.12 16.43 -8.60
N GLU A 241 3.63 15.21 -8.81
CA GLU A 241 3.55 14.49 -10.09
C GLU A 241 2.93 13.11 -9.90
N ILE A 242 2.33 12.59 -10.98
CA ILE A 242 1.75 11.24 -11.01
C ILE A 242 2.83 10.25 -11.47
N ARG A 243 3.16 9.29 -10.60
CA ARG A 243 3.96 8.12 -10.96
C ARG A 243 3.08 7.07 -11.64
N ARG A 244 3.12 7.08 -12.97
CA ARG A 244 2.38 6.15 -13.82
C ARG A 244 2.77 4.68 -13.59
N GLU A 245 4.00 4.41 -13.15
CA GLU A 245 4.50 3.06 -12.89
C GLU A 245 3.80 2.37 -11.70
N ILE A 246 3.34 3.15 -10.72
CA ILE A 246 2.74 2.65 -9.48
C ILE A 246 1.20 2.80 -9.52
N LEU A 247 0.66 3.52 -10.51
CA LEU A 247 -0.78 3.67 -10.71
C LEU A 247 -1.41 2.31 -11.09
N PRO A 248 -2.38 1.79 -10.32
CA PRO A 248 -3.03 0.53 -10.67
C PRO A 248 -3.73 0.59 -12.03
N TYR A 249 -3.55 -0.43 -12.86
CA TYR A 249 -4.05 -0.49 -14.25
C TYR A 249 -5.55 -0.25 -14.42
N TYR A 250 -6.35 -0.50 -13.39
CA TYR A 250 -7.80 -0.34 -13.41
C TYR A 250 -8.24 1.11 -13.17
N PHE A 251 -7.35 2.01 -12.76
CA PHE A 251 -7.61 3.44 -12.70
C PHE A 251 -7.08 4.13 -13.97
N PRO A 252 -7.95 4.83 -14.74
CA PRO A 252 -7.51 5.62 -15.87
C PRO A 252 -6.54 6.74 -15.47
N ALA A 253 -5.62 7.10 -16.37
CA ALA A 253 -4.71 8.23 -16.13
C ALA A 253 -5.49 9.54 -15.90
N SER A 254 -6.61 9.74 -16.61
CA SER A 254 -7.51 10.87 -16.41
C SER A 254 -8.10 10.93 -15.00
N TRP A 255 -8.36 9.78 -14.36
CA TRP A 255 -8.81 9.73 -12.98
C TRP A 255 -7.70 10.18 -12.02
N ALA A 256 -6.47 9.72 -12.24
CA ALA A 256 -5.32 10.14 -11.44
C ALA A 256 -5.05 11.65 -11.55
N GLU A 257 -5.22 12.23 -12.75
CA GLU A 257 -5.15 13.67 -12.99
C GLU A 257 -6.23 14.45 -12.22
N LYS A 258 -7.48 13.95 -12.20
CA LYS A 258 -8.54 14.53 -11.37
C LYS A 258 -8.15 14.53 -9.89
N VAL A 259 -7.61 13.42 -9.37
CA VAL A 259 -7.18 13.31 -7.97
C VAL A 259 -6.02 14.27 -7.66
N LEU A 260 -5.04 14.38 -8.55
CA LEU A 260 -3.93 15.33 -8.41
C LEU A 260 -4.46 16.77 -8.36
N PHE A 261 -5.30 17.14 -9.32
CA PHE A 261 -5.89 18.48 -9.41
C PHE A 261 -6.67 18.86 -8.15
N ILE A 262 -7.50 17.95 -7.63
CA ILE A 262 -8.28 18.20 -6.41
C ILE A 262 -7.34 18.47 -5.24
N GLY A 263 -6.36 17.60 -4.99
CA GLY A 263 -5.48 17.77 -3.85
C GLY A 263 -4.57 18.99 -3.97
N GLN A 264 -4.10 19.34 -5.18
CA GLN A 264 -3.39 20.60 -5.44
C GLN A 264 -4.27 21.82 -5.14
N THR A 265 -5.53 21.77 -5.57
CA THR A 265 -6.48 22.87 -5.33
C THR A 265 -6.76 23.01 -3.83
N VAL A 266 -7.00 21.91 -3.13
CA VAL A 266 -7.20 21.91 -1.67
C VAL A 266 -5.94 22.39 -0.94
N LEU A 267 -4.75 22.00 -1.39
CA LEU A 267 -3.49 22.51 -0.86
C LEU A 267 -3.36 24.03 -1.08
N MET A 268 -3.67 24.51 -2.28
CA MET A 268 -3.64 25.94 -2.63
C MET A 268 -4.61 26.75 -1.76
N LEU A 269 -5.85 26.27 -1.60
CA LEU A 269 -6.86 26.91 -0.76
C LEU A 269 -6.44 26.94 0.72
N ASN A 270 -5.65 25.97 1.15
CA ASN A 270 -5.11 25.89 2.51
C ASN A 270 -3.81 26.71 2.70
N CYS A 271 -3.17 27.19 1.63
CA CYS A 271 -1.89 27.92 1.67
C CYS A 271 -2.09 29.41 1.35
N ASP A 272 -2.25 30.25 2.38
CA ASP A 272 -2.28 31.71 2.21
C ASP A 272 -0.84 32.27 2.07
N PRO A 273 -0.53 33.03 0.99
CA PRO A 273 0.74 33.74 0.82
C PRO A 273 1.14 34.63 2.01
N ARG A 274 0.15 35.18 2.74
CA ARG A 274 0.39 36.08 3.88
C ARG A 274 1.02 35.38 5.08
N ASP A 275 0.75 34.09 5.27
CA ASP A 275 1.31 33.30 6.37
C ASP A 275 2.81 32.96 6.15
N SER A 276 3.27 32.99 4.89
CA SER A 276 4.69 32.79 4.53
C SER A 276 5.55 34.05 4.72
N ALA A 277 4.95 35.25 4.58
CA ALA A 277 5.60 36.52 4.86
C ALA A 277 5.81 36.75 6.37
N GLU A 278 4.83 36.39 7.20
CA GLU A 278 4.93 36.46 8.67
C GLU A 278 5.92 35.44 9.27
N LYS A 279 6.12 34.29 8.62
CA LYS A 279 7.11 33.26 8.98
C LYS A 279 8.54 33.80 9.08
N ARG A 280 8.86 34.92 8.41
CA ARG A 280 10.20 35.50 8.38
C ARG A 280 10.52 36.46 9.52
N MET A 281 9.53 36.99 10.24
CA MET A 281 9.76 38.04 11.25
C MET A 281 9.70 37.59 12.72
N ILE A 282 9.12 36.44 13.06
CA ILE A 282 8.97 36.05 14.48
C ILE A 282 9.33 34.57 14.66
N GLY A 283 10.52 34.33 15.21
CA GLY A 283 10.90 33.03 15.74
C GLY A 283 10.12 32.71 17.02
N GLY A 284 9.64 31.47 17.12
CA GLY A 284 9.26 30.85 18.39
C GLY A 284 7.76 30.61 18.64
N GLY A 285 7.40 29.34 18.84
CA GLY A 285 6.41 28.92 19.85
C GLY A 285 4.93 28.90 19.47
N GLU A 286 4.34 30.03 19.07
CA GLU A 286 2.86 30.20 19.17
C GLU A 286 2.06 29.86 17.88
N ARG A 287 2.77 29.53 16.78
CA ARG A 287 2.20 29.53 15.41
C ARG A 287 1.60 28.24 14.86
N LYS A 288 1.76 27.08 15.52
CA LYS A 288 0.98 25.88 15.13
C LYS A 288 -0.52 26.14 15.27
N VAL A 289 -0.90 26.88 16.31
CA VAL A 289 -2.30 27.11 16.70
C VAL A 289 -3.02 28.06 15.73
N ALA A 290 -2.36 29.08 15.15
CA ALA A 290 -3.01 30.02 14.22
C ALA A 290 -3.26 29.40 12.83
N CYS A 291 -2.28 28.65 12.32
CA CYS A 291 -2.41 27.86 11.09
C CYS A 291 -3.45 26.74 11.26
N GLU A 292 -3.51 26.07 12.43
CA GLU A 292 -4.54 25.07 12.74
C GLU A 292 -5.94 25.70 12.87
N LYS A 293 -6.06 26.89 13.46
CA LYS A 293 -7.34 27.61 13.57
C LYS A 293 -7.90 28.04 12.22
N ARG A 294 -7.07 28.53 11.29
CA ARG A 294 -7.48 28.87 9.91
C ARG A 294 -7.69 27.65 9.03
N PHE A 295 -6.86 26.62 9.18
CA PHE A 295 -7.11 25.31 8.60
C PHE A 295 -8.49 24.81 9.04
N ALA A 296 -8.86 24.96 10.31
CA ALA A 296 -10.20 24.63 10.79
C ALA A 296 -11.29 25.52 10.16
N THR A 297 -11.08 26.83 9.99
CA THR A 297 -12.11 27.72 9.41
C THR A 297 -12.31 27.50 7.90
N VAL A 298 -11.24 27.34 7.14
CA VAL A 298 -11.31 27.02 5.69
C VAL A 298 -11.82 25.59 5.50
N LYS A 299 -11.44 24.65 6.36
CA LYS A 299 -11.98 23.28 6.35
C LYS A 299 -13.47 23.22 6.71
N GLU A 300 -13.90 23.99 7.71
CA GLU A 300 -15.32 24.17 8.06
C GLU A 300 -16.10 24.80 6.91
N SER A 301 -15.50 25.74 6.18
CA SER A 301 -16.09 26.36 4.99
C SER A 301 -16.12 25.45 3.76
N LEU A 302 -15.10 24.62 3.54
CA LEU A 302 -14.97 23.76 2.36
C LEU A 302 -15.79 22.48 2.49
N TRP A 303 -15.85 21.89 3.68
CA TRP A 303 -16.42 20.55 3.86
C TRP A 303 -17.57 20.51 4.86
N GLY A 304 -17.65 21.39 5.86
CA GLY A 304 -18.77 21.47 6.82
C GLY A 304 -19.30 20.09 7.29
N GLU A 305 -20.62 19.88 7.20
CA GLU A 305 -21.27 18.58 7.48
C GLU A 305 -21.02 17.51 6.40
N GLN A 306 -20.60 17.91 5.20
CA GLN A 306 -20.38 17.03 4.05
C GLN A 306 -19.09 16.21 4.16
N GLU A 307 -18.12 16.64 4.97
CA GLU A 307 -16.94 15.81 5.31
C GLU A 307 -17.36 14.44 5.84
N TYR A 308 -18.38 14.42 6.70
CA TYR A 308 -18.91 13.21 7.28
C TYR A 308 -19.63 12.34 6.23
N GLU A 309 -20.33 12.96 5.28
CA GLU A 309 -20.94 12.23 4.16
C GLU A 309 -19.90 11.57 3.27
N PHE A 310 -18.84 12.29 2.90
CA PHE A 310 -17.73 11.71 2.14
C PHE A 310 -17.03 10.60 2.93
N PHE A 311 -16.78 10.80 4.22
CA PHE A 311 -16.24 9.75 5.09
C PHE A 311 -17.11 8.48 5.07
N LYS A 312 -18.44 8.62 5.15
CA LYS A 312 -19.38 7.50 5.05
C LYS A 312 -19.32 6.82 3.68
N LYS A 313 -19.23 7.58 2.58
CA LYS A 313 -19.09 7.04 1.22
C LYS A 313 -17.77 6.27 1.03
N PHE A 314 -16.66 6.81 1.53
CA PHE A 314 -15.36 6.11 1.52
C PHE A 314 -15.34 4.86 2.42
N HIS A 315 -16.01 4.91 3.57
CA HIS A 315 -16.17 3.73 4.42
C HIS A 315 -17.03 2.65 3.73
N GLN A 316 -18.09 3.03 3.02
CA GLN A 316 -18.89 2.10 2.22
C GLN A 316 -18.05 1.44 1.12
N LEU A 317 -17.19 2.21 0.43
CA LEU A 317 -16.24 1.66 -0.55
C LEU A 317 -15.28 0.62 0.05
N GLN A 318 -14.87 0.81 1.30
CA GLN A 318 -14.01 -0.14 2.01
C GLN A 318 -14.75 -1.45 2.37
N MET A 319 -16.06 -1.38 2.59
CA MET A 319 -16.90 -2.52 2.95
C MET A 319 -17.43 -3.29 1.72
N ASP A 320 -17.39 -2.71 0.54
CA ASP A 320 -17.80 -3.36 -0.70
C ASP A 320 -16.89 -4.57 -1.01
N GLU A 321 -17.49 -5.75 -1.25
CA GLU A 321 -16.74 -6.98 -1.52
C GLU A 321 -16.02 -6.99 -2.86
N ASN A 322 -16.44 -6.14 -3.80
CA ASN A 322 -15.89 -6.06 -5.15
C ASN A 322 -15.49 -4.61 -5.45
N LEU A 323 -14.32 -4.44 -6.07
CA LEU A 323 -13.86 -3.14 -6.51
C LEU A 323 -14.80 -2.56 -7.57
N ASN A 324 -15.48 -1.46 -7.23
CA ASN A 324 -16.32 -0.73 -8.16
C ASN A 324 -15.68 0.62 -8.54
N ILE A 325 -14.95 0.63 -9.66
CA ILE A 325 -14.21 1.79 -10.17
C ILE A 325 -15.15 2.97 -10.43
N ALA A 326 -16.38 2.72 -10.90
CA ALA A 326 -17.35 3.78 -11.18
C ALA A 326 -17.77 4.53 -9.91
N LYS A 327 -17.86 3.86 -8.75
CA LYS A 327 -18.12 4.52 -7.47
C LYS A 327 -16.94 5.41 -7.06
N PHE A 328 -15.70 4.96 -7.27
CA PHE A 328 -14.51 5.78 -7.02
C PHE A 328 -14.48 7.02 -7.91
N GLU A 329 -14.80 6.86 -9.20
CA GLU A 329 -14.86 7.99 -10.14
C GLU A 329 -15.96 8.98 -9.76
N HIS A 330 -17.17 8.51 -9.45
CA HIS A 330 -18.27 9.37 -9.03
C HIS A 330 -17.94 10.18 -7.77
N ILE A 331 -17.33 9.56 -6.75
CA ILE A 331 -16.95 10.28 -5.52
C ILE A 331 -15.89 11.33 -5.83
N VAL A 332 -14.89 11.01 -6.65
CA VAL A 332 -13.86 11.97 -7.07
C VAL A 332 -14.45 13.12 -7.89
N ASP A 333 -15.40 12.85 -8.77
CA ASP A 333 -16.09 13.89 -9.56
C ASP A 333 -16.96 14.80 -8.69
N GLU A 334 -17.68 14.25 -7.72
CA GLU A 334 -18.47 15.02 -6.76
C GLU A 334 -17.58 15.98 -5.94
N ILE A 335 -16.44 15.48 -5.45
CA ILE A 335 -15.43 16.28 -4.75
C ILE A 335 -14.85 17.35 -5.68
N LYS A 336 -14.55 17.00 -6.94
CA LYS A 336 -14.01 17.94 -7.94
C LYS A 336 -14.95 19.11 -8.18
N VAL A 337 -16.24 18.86 -8.37
CA VAL A 337 -17.24 19.91 -8.61
C VAL A 337 -17.23 20.90 -7.45
N ARG A 338 -17.26 20.42 -6.21
CA ARG A 338 -17.27 21.28 -5.01
C ARG A 338 -16.01 22.11 -4.86
N VAL A 339 -14.84 21.48 -5.03
CA VAL A 339 -13.55 22.17 -4.94
C VAL A 339 -13.42 23.22 -6.03
N THR A 340 -13.94 22.94 -7.24
CA THR A 340 -13.92 23.89 -8.36
C THR A 340 -14.89 25.06 -8.14
N GLU A 341 -16.09 24.81 -7.62
CA GLU A 341 -17.06 25.84 -7.26
C GLU A 341 -16.46 26.82 -6.23
N GLN A 342 -15.87 26.29 -5.16
CA GLN A 342 -15.22 27.10 -4.13
C GLN A 342 -14.01 27.88 -4.66
N MET A 343 -13.16 27.23 -5.48
CA MET A 343 -12.06 27.92 -6.14
C MET A 343 -12.55 29.06 -7.05
N SER A 344 -13.66 28.84 -7.79
CA SER A 344 -14.24 29.87 -8.65
C SER A 344 -14.82 31.05 -7.85
N GLU A 345 -15.45 30.76 -6.71
CA GLU A 345 -16.01 31.78 -5.83
C GLU A 345 -14.92 32.69 -5.27
N ILE A 346 -13.83 32.10 -4.77
CA ILE A 346 -12.68 32.83 -4.25
C ILE A 346 -12.00 33.65 -5.37
N ALA A 347 -11.78 33.05 -6.54
CA ALA A 347 -11.14 33.73 -7.67
C ALA A 347 -11.96 34.92 -8.19
N ILE A 348 -13.29 34.79 -8.25
CA ILE A 348 -14.17 35.84 -8.78
C ILE A 348 -14.48 36.90 -7.73
N LYS A 349 -14.85 36.50 -6.50
CA LYS A 349 -15.31 37.44 -5.46
C LYS A 349 -14.18 38.07 -4.67
N GLU A 350 -13.18 37.28 -4.27
CA GLU A 350 -12.11 37.77 -3.38
C GLU A 350 -10.91 38.33 -4.14
N ALA A 351 -10.53 37.67 -5.24
CA ALA A 351 -9.37 38.07 -6.04
C ALA A 351 -9.70 39.02 -7.22
N ASP A 352 -10.99 39.29 -7.48
CA ASP A 352 -11.49 40.13 -8.59
C ASP A 352 -10.78 39.83 -9.92
N LEU A 353 -10.75 38.52 -10.27
CA LEU A 353 -10.02 38.02 -11.44
C LEU A 353 -10.40 38.74 -12.73
N VAL A 354 -11.67 39.12 -12.88
CA VAL A 354 -12.17 39.82 -14.07
C VAL A 354 -11.48 41.17 -14.25
N LYS A 355 -11.32 41.94 -13.16
CA LYS A 355 -10.59 43.20 -13.20
C LYS A 355 -9.11 42.99 -13.48
N GLN A 356 -8.48 41.98 -12.89
CA GLN A 356 -7.07 41.67 -13.13
C GLN A 356 -6.80 41.25 -14.58
N LEU A 357 -7.67 40.42 -15.17
CA LEU A 357 -7.58 40.05 -16.59
C LEU A 357 -7.77 41.26 -17.51
N LYS A 358 -8.67 42.18 -17.16
CA LYS A 358 -8.84 43.43 -17.89
C LYS A 358 -7.58 44.29 -17.81
N LEU A 359 -6.97 44.42 -16.64
CA LEU A 359 -5.69 45.11 -16.50
C LEU A 359 -4.59 44.45 -17.33
N ILE A 360 -4.46 43.12 -17.30
CA ILE A 360 -3.48 42.40 -18.13
C ILE A 360 -3.71 42.70 -19.62
N LYS A 361 -4.97 42.69 -20.07
CA LYS A 361 -5.31 43.07 -21.44
C LYS A 361 -4.89 44.51 -21.76
N ASP A 362 -5.30 45.46 -20.93
CA ASP A 362 -5.07 46.89 -21.17
C ASP A 362 -3.56 47.26 -21.16
N TYR A 363 -2.73 46.52 -20.42
CA TYR A 363 -1.27 46.76 -20.35
C TYR A 363 -0.44 45.93 -21.33
N TYR A 364 -0.78 44.67 -21.57
CA TYR A 364 0.04 43.76 -22.39
C TYR A 364 -0.48 43.58 -23.82
N LEU A 365 -1.79 43.80 -24.04
CA LEU A 365 -2.43 43.58 -25.34
C LEU A 365 -2.84 44.89 -26.04
N LEU A 366 -2.52 46.05 -25.44
CA LEU A 366 -2.79 47.42 -25.94
C LEU A 366 -4.25 47.66 -26.30
#